data_AF-W5TQQ7-F1
#
_entry.id   AF-W5TQQ7-F1
#
_cell.length_a   1.000
_cell.length_b   1.000
_cell.length_c   1.000
_cell.angle_alpha   90.00
_cell.angle_beta   90.00
_cell.angle_gamma   90.00
#
_symmetry.space_group_name_H-M   'P 1'
#
loop_
_entity.id
_entity.type
_entity.pdbx_description
1 polymer ?
#
loop_
_entity_poly.entity_id
_entity_poly.type
_entity_poly.pdbx_seq_one_letter_code
_entity_poly.pdbx_strand_id
1 'polypeptide(L)' 'MDSRAARRFGNVVAAVLDAGRNPKPRRVDLMIAAIASVHEIPLFTVNPKDFSGLDGLLTVVPVTHPDDRGAITTP' A
#
# COMPACT_ATOMS: atom_id res chain seq x y z
N MET A 1 21.43 0.99 0.74
CA MET A 1 20.09 0.56 1.15
C MET A 1 19.77 1.29 2.45
N ASP A 2 18.65 2.01 2.55
CA ASP A 2 18.30 2.78 3.76
C ASP A 2 17.95 1.83 4.91
N SER A 3 18.72 1.91 6.01
CA SER A 3 18.62 1.01 7.17
C SER A 3 17.33 1.19 7.96
N ARG A 4 16.72 2.39 7.94
CA ARG A 4 15.38 2.61 8.53
C ARG A 4 14.29 1.95 7.70
N ALA A 5 14.37 2.06 6.38
CA ALA A 5 13.42 1.43 5.46
C ALA A 5 13.46 -0.10 5.57
N ALA A 6 14.66 -0.69 5.72
CA ALA A 6 14.82 -2.13 5.90
C ALA A 6 14.14 -2.66 7.18
N ARG A 7 14.28 -1.93 8.31
CA ARG A 7 13.64 -2.32 9.57
C ARG A 7 12.12 -2.18 9.51
N ARG A 8 11.62 -1.14 8.81
CA ARG A 8 10.18 -0.91 8.64
C ARG A 8 9.55 -1.96 7.73
N PHE A 9 10.26 -2.39 6.68
CA PHE A 9 9.83 -3.46 5.78
C PHE A 9 9.55 -4.78 6.53
N GLY A 10 10.39 -5.14 7.51
CA GLY A 10 10.16 -6.32 8.35
C GLY A 10 8.82 -6.26 9.10
N ASN A 11 8.48 -5.11 9.68
CA ASN A 11 7.21 -4.92 10.40
C ASN A 11 6.00 -4.95 9.46
N VAL A 12 6.13 -4.36 8.27
CA VAL A 12 5.07 -4.36 7.25
C VAL A 12 4.79 -5.79 6.76
N VAL A 13 5.84 -6.57 6.50
CA VAL A 13 5.68 -7.98 6.10
C VAL A 13 5.02 -8.81 7.19
N ALA A 14 5.38 -8.59 8.46
CA ALA A 14 4.74 -9.28 9.59
C ALA A 14 3.24 -8.95 9.71
N ALA A 15 2.86 -7.67 9.59
CA ALA A 15 1.46 -7.25 9.63
C ALA A 15 0.61 -7.83 8.48
N VAL A 16 1.18 -7.93 7.28
CA VAL A 16 0.51 -8.53 6.11
C VAL A 16 0.29 -10.03 6.30
N LEU A 17 1.26 -10.73 6.92
CA LEU A 17 1.14 -12.15 7.25
C LEU A 17 0.07 -12.38 8.33
N ASP A 18 0.05 -11.56 9.39
CA ASP A 18 -0.96 -11.62 10.45
C ASP A 18 -2.38 -11.34 9.93
N ALA A 19 -2.51 -10.49 8.91
CA ALA A 19 -3.78 -10.23 8.22
C ALA A 19 -4.21 -11.37 7.26
N GLY A 20 -3.49 -12.50 7.23
CA GLY A 20 -3.80 -13.66 6.39
C GLY A 20 -3.60 -13.41 4.89
N ARG A 21 -2.79 -12.41 4.52
CA ARG A 21 -2.53 -12.03 3.13
C ARG A 21 -1.18 -12.59 2.68
N ASN A 22 -1.07 -12.95 1.40
CA ASN A 22 0.18 -13.42 0.81
C ASN A 22 1.06 -12.23 0.38
N PRO A 23 2.23 -11.99 0.99
CA PRO A 23 3.10 -10.85 0.67
C PRO A 23 3.94 -11.06 -0.61
N LYS A 24 4.07 -12.31 -1.10
CA LYS A 24 4.93 -12.65 -2.26
C LYS A 24 4.58 -11.90 -3.56
N PRO A 25 3.30 -11.66 -3.93
CA PRO A 25 2.97 -10.91 -5.14
C PRO A 25 3.23 -9.40 -5.02
N ARG A 26 3.54 -8.89 -3.81
CA ARG A 26 3.39 -7.46 -3.46
C ARG A 26 4.61 -6.86 -2.79
N ARG A 27 5.77 -7.53 -2.90
CA ARG A 27 6.99 -7.15 -2.19
C ARG A 27 7.46 -5.73 -2.53
N VAL A 28 7.25 -5.30 -3.78
CA VAL A 28 7.56 -3.95 -4.24
C VAL A 28 6.57 -2.94 -3.67
N ASP A 29 5.26 -3.23 -3.73
CA ASP A 29 4.21 -2.39 -3.16
C ASP A 29 4.40 -2.13 -1.67
N LEU A 30 4.78 -3.16 -0.90
CA LEU A 30 5.06 -3.04 0.53
C LEU A 30 6.33 -2.20 0.81
N MET A 31 7.31 -2.22 -0.08
CA MET A 31 8.49 -1.36 0.03
C MET A 31 8.13 0.11 -0.25
N ILE A 32 7.28 0.36 -1.26
CA ILE A 32 6.76 1.71 -1.55
C ILE A 32 5.94 2.24 -0.37
N ALA A 33 5.06 1.41 0.20
CA ALA A 33 4.30 1.73 1.40
C ALA A 33 5.19 2.04 2.61
N ALA A 34 6.26 1.28 2.82
CA ALA A 34 7.21 1.54 3.90
C ALA A 34 7.92 2.89 3.73
N ILE A 35 8.32 3.25 2.51
CA ILE A 35 8.93 4.54 2.20
C ILE A 35 7.91 5.68 2.44
N ALA A 36 6.70 5.55 1.90
CA ALA A 36 5.64 6.54 2.07
C ALA A 36 5.31 6.79 3.55
N SER A 37 5.25 5.71 4.36
CA SER A 37 5.04 5.79 5.81
C SER A 37 6.18 6.50 6.54
N VAL A 38 7.44 6.25 6.17
CA VAL A 38 8.61 6.90 6.80
C VAL A 38 8.66 8.40 6.51
N HIS A 39 8.22 8.80 5.32
CA HIS A 39 8.21 10.20 4.90
C HIS A 39 6.89 10.92 5.17
N GLU A 40 5.92 10.26 5.83
CA GLU A 40 4.59 10.79 6.15
C GLU A 40 3.85 11.34 4.91
N ILE A 41 4.09 10.75 3.74
CA ILE A 41 3.44 11.11 2.49
C ILE A 41 2.31 10.14 2.16
N PRO A 42 1.20 10.61 1.58
CA PRO A 42 0.11 9.75 1.16
C PRO A 42 0.51 8.84 -0.02
N LEU A 43 0.07 7.58 0.04
CA LEU A 43 0.24 6.61 -1.04
C LEU A 43 -1.01 6.55 -1.92
N PHE A 44 -0.88 6.99 -3.17
CA PHE A 44 -1.94 6.89 -4.16
C PHE A 44 -1.90 5.52 -4.86
N THR A 45 -3.02 4.79 -4.90
CA THR A 45 -3.07 3.45 -5.50
C THR A 45 -4.45 3.11 -6.07
N VAL A 46 -4.46 2.33 -7.16
CA VAL A 46 -5.68 1.74 -7.73
C VAL A 46 -6.20 0.55 -6.92
N ASN A 47 -5.36 -0.01 -6.05
CA ASN A 47 -5.71 -1.17 -5.23
C ASN A 47 -5.54 -0.85 -3.73
N PRO A 48 -6.38 0.03 -3.14
CA PRO A 48 -6.26 0.42 -1.73
C PRO A 48 -6.44 -0.76 -0.77
N LYS A 49 -7.24 -1.77 -1.15
CA LYS A 49 -7.53 -2.96 -0.35
C LYS A 49 -6.28 -3.76 0.06
N ASP A 50 -5.20 -3.60 -0.68
CA ASP A 50 -3.95 -4.33 -0.43
C ASP A 50 -3.16 -3.80 0.76
N PHE A 51 -3.52 -2.60 1.22
CA PHE A 51 -2.91 -1.92 2.37
C PHE A 51 -3.85 -1.88 3.57
N SER A 52 -4.95 -2.66 3.54
CA SER A 52 -5.86 -2.77 4.68
C SER A 52 -5.11 -3.24 5.94
N GLY A 53 -5.30 -2.51 7.04
CA GLY A 53 -4.59 -2.75 8.30
C GLY A 53 -3.33 -1.90 8.51
N LEU A 54 -2.95 -1.06 7.54
CA LEU A 54 -1.87 -0.08 7.68
C LEU A 54 -2.37 1.35 7.96
N ASP A 55 -3.67 1.51 8.24
CA ASP A 55 -4.35 2.81 8.37
C ASP A 55 -3.74 3.74 9.45
N GLY A 56 -3.14 3.16 10.49
CA GLY A 56 -2.45 3.91 11.54
C GLY A 56 -0.99 4.29 11.21
N LEU A 57 -0.44 3.79 10.10
CA LEU A 57 0.96 3.96 9.72
C LEU A 57 1.13 4.60 8.33
N LEU A 58 0.10 4.55 7.49
CA LEU A 58 0.15 4.98 6.11
C LEU A 58 -1.20 5.56 5.70
N THR A 59 -1.18 6.80 5.21
CA THR A 59 -2.36 7.38 4.55
C THR A 59 -2.45 6.83 3.13
N VAL A 60 -3.51 6.09 2.83
CA VAL A 60 -3.76 5.49 1.51
C VAL A 60 -4.86 6.25 0.80
N VAL A 61 -4.58 6.74 -0.40
CA VAL A 61 -5.56 7.47 -1.23
C VAL A 61 -5.92 6.61 -2.44
N PRO A 62 -7.19 6.18 -2.57
CA PRO A 62 -7.61 5.42 -3.73
C PRO A 62 -7.62 6.31 -4.98
N VAL A 63 -7.12 5.78 -6.10
CA VAL A 63 -7.26 6.41 -7.43
C VAL A 63 -7.96 5.46 -8.40
N THR A 64 -8.75 5.99 -9.31
CA THR A 64 -9.46 5.20 -10.32
C THR A 64 -8.49 4.71 -11.39
N HIS A 65 -8.58 3.43 -11.77
CA HIS A 65 -7.78 2.91 -12.87
C HIS A 65 -8.21 3.60 -14.18
N PRO A 66 -7.27 3.99 -15.07
CA PRO A 66 -7.60 4.63 -16.34
C PRO A 66 -8.60 3.84 -17.20
N ASP A 67 -8.54 2.52 -17.14
CA ASP A 67 -9.44 1.62 -17.89
C ASP A 67 -10.84 1.50 -17.26
N ASP A 68 -11.00 1.87 -15.99
CA ASP A 68 -12.32 1.91 -15.32
C ASP A 68 -13.12 3.17 -15.68
N ARG A 69 -12.57 4.07 -16.51
CA ARG A 69 -13.25 5.29 -16.98
C ARG A 69 -14.50 5.02 -17.83
N GLY A 70 -14.70 3.79 -18.30
CA GLY A 70 -15.87 3.39 -19.12
C GLY A 70 -17.17 3.15 -18.33
N ALA A 71 -17.14 3.09 -16.99
CA ALA A 71 -18.33 2.82 -16.18
C ALA A 71 -19.09 4.09 -15.74
N ILE A 72 -18.59 5.27 -16.09
CA ILE A 72 -19.26 6.55 -15.81
C ILE A 72 -20.21 6.86 -16.97
N THR A 73 -21.27 6.04 -17.13
CA THR A 73 -22.46 6.48 -17.85
C THR A 73 -23.19 7.47 -16.93
N THR A 74 -23.10 8.74 -17.28
CA THR A 74 -23.95 9.82 -16.78
C THR A 74 -25.41 9.50 -17.09
N PRO A 75 -26.39 9.82 -16.19
CA PRO A 75 -27.81 9.74 -16.53
C PRO A 75 -28.20 10.68 -17.68
#